data_AF-A0A2S0N9M5-F1
#
_entry.id   AF-A0A2S0N9M5-F1
#
_cell.length_a   1.000
_cell.length_b   1.000
_cell.length_c   1.000
_cell.angle_alpha   90.00
_cell.angle_beta   90.00
_cell.angle_gamma   90.00
#
_symmetry.space_group_name_H-M   'P 1'
#
loop_
_entity.id
_entity.type
_entity.pdbx_description
1 polymer ?
#
loop_
_entity_poly.entity_id
_entity_poly.type
_entity_poly.pdbx_seq_one_letter_code
_entity_poly.pdbx_strand_id
1 'polypeptide(L)'
;MRKTMMTAVAAALLAIGGATAAEDYGSWPLLRDPFPSTGGGGIMIGGYDPVVADGKCTTAFTATTPDGTIYRNRVEFDAVPAAGGILCTNGRWRAEDGGASGTTPFRVFIKDGVRRMAPD
;
A
#
# COMPACT_ATOMS: atom_id res chain seq x y z
N MET A 1 21.00 21.35 -63.06
CA MET A 1 20.00 21.79 -62.05
C MET A 1 19.05 20.64 -61.74
N ARG A 2 19.10 20.09 -60.52
CA ARG A 2 17.99 19.35 -59.89
C ARG A 2 18.33 19.23 -58.40
N LYS A 3 17.68 20.06 -57.57
CA LYS A 3 17.77 20.02 -56.11
C LYS A 3 16.87 18.89 -55.63
N THR A 4 17.43 17.81 -55.09
CA THR A 4 16.65 16.78 -54.41
C THR A 4 16.34 17.29 -53.00
N MET A 5 15.10 17.74 -52.79
CA MET A 5 14.60 18.22 -51.50
C MET A 5 14.48 17.04 -50.52
N MET A 6 15.23 17.13 -49.42
CA MET A 6 15.03 16.37 -48.18
C MET A 6 13.61 16.58 -47.66
N THR A 7 12.90 15.49 -47.36
CA THR A 7 11.76 15.52 -46.43
C THR A 7 11.88 14.30 -45.52
N ALA A 8 12.52 14.47 -44.36
CA ALA A 8 12.49 13.48 -43.29
C ALA A 8 11.27 13.76 -42.43
N VAL A 9 10.26 12.91 -42.52
CA VAL A 9 9.08 12.93 -41.63
C VAL A 9 9.51 12.31 -40.31
N ALA A 10 9.80 13.13 -39.30
CA ALA A 10 9.99 12.66 -37.94
C ALA A 10 8.62 12.32 -37.33
N ALA A 11 8.33 11.03 -37.21
CA ALA A 11 7.17 10.53 -36.48
C ALA A 11 7.43 10.65 -34.97
N ALA A 12 6.78 11.63 -34.32
CA ALA A 12 6.72 11.70 -32.87
C ALA A 12 5.84 10.56 -32.34
N LEU A 13 6.48 9.52 -31.81
CA LEU A 13 5.81 8.47 -31.03
C LEU A 13 5.29 9.08 -29.73
N LEU A 14 4.01 9.46 -29.73
CA LEU A 14 3.25 9.73 -28.51
C LEU A 14 3.17 8.43 -27.70
N ALA A 15 4.00 8.33 -26.67
CA ALA A 15 3.83 7.33 -25.62
C ALA A 15 2.53 7.65 -24.88
N ILE A 16 1.46 6.94 -25.23
CA ILE A 16 0.19 6.95 -24.49
C ILE A 16 0.43 6.10 -23.24
N GLY A 17 1.20 6.64 -22.29
CA GLY A 17 1.20 6.12 -20.93
C GLY A 17 -0.18 6.40 -20.37
N GLY A 18 -1.01 5.37 -20.22
CA GLY A 18 -2.29 5.46 -19.54
C GLY A 18 -2.04 5.98 -18.15
N ALA A 19 -2.25 7.28 -17.94
CA ALA A 19 -2.32 7.88 -16.63
C ALA A 19 -3.57 7.30 -15.97
N THR A 20 -3.40 6.22 -15.20
CA THR A 20 -4.32 5.97 -14.11
C THR A 20 -4.34 7.25 -13.30
N ALA A 21 -5.53 7.83 -13.09
CA ALA A 21 -5.64 9.00 -12.22
C ALA A 21 -4.91 8.65 -10.91
N ALA A 22 -3.89 9.44 -10.57
CA ALA A 22 -3.16 9.22 -9.35
C ALA A 22 -4.16 9.30 -8.19
N GLU A 23 -4.30 8.22 -7.44
CA GLU A 23 -5.22 8.15 -6.32
C GLU A 23 -4.89 9.27 -5.32
N ASP A 24 -5.91 9.97 -4.80
CA ASP A 24 -5.70 11.04 -3.83
C ASP A 24 -5.48 10.46 -2.44
N TYR A 25 -4.26 9.95 -2.21
CA TYR A 25 -3.84 9.41 -0.92
C TYR A 25 -3.86 10.44 0.21
N GLY A 26 -3.86 11.75 -0.10
CA GLY A 26 -3.96 12.81 0.90
C GLY A 26 -5.34 12.88 1.57
N SER A 27 -6.38 12.48 0.82
CA SER A 27 -7.77 12.41 1.30
C SER A 27 -8.09 11.15 2.13
N TRP A 28 -7.23 10.13 2.07
CA TRP A 28 -7.44 8.89 2.82
C TRP A 28 -7.54 9.14 4.33
N PRO A 29 -8.39 8.39 5.06
CA PRO A 29 -8.49 8.53 6.51
C PRO A 29 -7.14 8.26 7.19
N LEU A 30 -6.91 8.94 8.31
CA LEU A 30 -5.75 8.64 9.15
C LEU A 30 -5.79 7.18 9.59
N LEU A 31 -4.62 6.54 9.71
CA LEU A 31 -4.51 5.22 10.30
C LEU A 31 -4.95 5.31 11.77
N ARG A 32 -6.02 4.59 12.11
CA ARG A 32 -6.59 4.53 13.45
C ARG A 32 -6.04 3.30 14.18
N ASP A 33 -6.03 3.35 15.49
CA ASP A 33 -5.70 2.22 16.35
C ASP A 33 -6.69 2.15 17.53
N PRO A 34 -7.46 1.05 17.70
CA PRO A 34 -7.60 -0.08 16.79
C PRO A 34 -8.48 0.26 15.57
N PHE A 35 -8.51 -0.63 14.57
CA PHE A 35 -9.40 -0.54 13.41
C PHE A 35 -9.99 -1.91 13.02
N PRO A 36 -11.16 -1.96 12.34
CA PRO A 36 -11.73 -3.24 11.90
C PRO A 36 -10.86 -3.94 10.86
N SER A 37 -10.76 -5.27 10.96
CA SER A 37 -10.09 -6.10 9.95
C SER A 37 -10.83 -6.05 8.62
N THR A 38 -10.09 -5.90 7.52
CA THR A 38 -10.62 -6.00 6.14
C THR A 38 -11.15 -7.40 5.82
N GLY A 39 -10.77 -8.43 6.58
CA GLY A 39 -11.29 -9.79 6.45
C GLY A 39 -12.68 -10.00 7.07
N GLY A 40 -13.22 -9.01 7.78
CA GLY A 40 -14.51 -9.09 8.45
C GLY A 40 -14.49 -9.89 9.77
N GLY A 41 -15.66 -10.40 10.17
CA GLY A 41 -15.82 -11.24 11.36
C GLY A 41 -15.78 -10.52 12.71
N GLY A 42 -15.84 -9.18 12.71
CA GLY A 42 -15.74 -8.37 13.94
C GLY A 42 -14.34 -8.38 14.56
N ILE A 43 -13.33 -8.81 13.83
CA ILE A 43 -11.93 -8.81 14.29
C ILE A 43 -11.41 -7.37 14.31
N MET A 44 -10.80 -6.98 15.42
CA MET A 44 -10.17 -5.68 15.60
C MET A 44 -8.66 -5.81 15.49
N ILE A 45 -8.04 -4.98 14.66
CA ILE A 45 -6.60 -4.90 14.45
C ILE A 45 -6.04 -3.78 15.33
N GLY A 46 -5.02 -4.11 16.13
CA GLY A 46 -4.42 -3.16 17.06
C GLY A 46 -2.89 -3.11 17.02
N GLY A 47 -2.30 -2.00 17.46
CA GLY A 47 -0.85 -1.80 17.56
C GLY A 47 -0.14 -1.70 16.21
N TYR A 48 -0.87 -1.22 15.19
CA TYR A 48 -0.41 -1.20 13.81
C TYR A 48 0.45 0.05 13.54
N ASP A 49 1.77 -0.11 13.55
CA ASP A 49 2.74 0.97 13.34
C ASP A 49 3.77 0.57 12.26
N PRO A 50 3.46 0.79 10.97
CA PRO A 50 4.34 0.41 9.89
C PRO A 50 5.63 1.23 9.87
N VAL A 51 6.74 0.50 9.76
CA VAL A 51 8.10 1.01 9.58
C VAL A 51 8.56 0.67 8.16
N VAL A 52 9.07 1.69 7.45
CA VAL A 52 9.61 1.54 6.09
C VAL A 52 11.12 1.36 6.16
N ALA A 53 11.62 0.25 5.60
CA ALA A 53 13.04 -0.04 5.45
C ALA A 53 13.25 -0.99 4.27
N ASP A 54 14.37 -0.84 3.55
CA ASP A 54 14.81 -1.78 2.50
C ASP A 54 13.73 -2.11 1.44
N GLY A 55 12.91 -1.13 1.05
CA GLY A 55 11.85 -1.32 0.06
C GLY A 55 10.64 -2.11 0.57
N LYS A 56 10.52 -2.31 1.89
CA LYS A 56 9.39 -2.97 2.56
C LYS A 56 8.77 -2.07 3.62
N CYS A 57 7.48 -2.27 3.88
CA CYS A 57 6.85 -1.79 5.11
C CYS A 57 6.57 -3.00 6.01
N THR A 58 7.03 -2.96 7.25
CA THR A 58 6.79 -4.05 8.20
C THR A 58 6.06 -3.52 9.44
N THR A 59 5.14 -4.31 9.97
CA THR A 59 4.53 -4.03 11.27
C THR A 59 4.21 -5.32 12.00
N ALA A 60 4.36 -5.30 13.32
CA ALA A 60 3.66 -6.23 14.19
C ALA A 60 2.22 -5.73 14.37
N PHE A 61 1.28 -6.62 14.67
CA PHE A 61 -0.09 -6.24 15.01
C PHE A 61 -0.77 -7.32 15.83
N THR A 62 -1.85 -6.93 16.50
CA THR A 62 -2.76 -7.85 17.17
C THR A 62 -4.03 -8.00 16.36
N ALA A 63 -4.58 -9.21 16.31
CA ALA A 63 -5.94 -9.47 15.86
C ALA A 63 -6.75 -9.93 17.07
N THR A 64 -7.72 -9.12 17.48
CA THR A 64 -8.60 -9.40 18.61
C THR A 64 -9.96 -9.86 18.09
N THR A 65 -10.38 -11.06 18.44
CA THR A 65 -11.69 -11.61 18.06
C THR A 65 -12.80 -11.04 18.94
N PRO A 66 -14.09 -11.18 18.52
CA PRO A 66 -15.22 -10.67 19.30
C PRO A 66 -15.35 -11.24 20.73
N ASP A 67 -14.82 -12.44 20.97
CA ASP A 67 -14.78 -13.08 22.29
C ASP A 67 -13.59 -12.62 23.16
N GLY A 68 -12.73 -11.73 22.64
CA GLY A 68 -11.58 -11.17 23.33
C GLY A 68 -10.28 -11.95 23.17
N THR A 69 -10.26 -13.04 22.39
CA THR A 69 -9.00 -13.77 22.10
C THR A 69 -8.06 -12.89 21.27
N ILE A 70 -6.78 -12.83 21.65
CA ILE A 70 -5.76 -12.00 21.00
C ILE A 70 -4.72 -12.86 20.32
N TYR A 71 -4.53 -12.64 19.02
CA TYR A 71 -3.47 -13.26 18.22
C TYR A 71 -2.40 -12.23 17.87
N ARG A 72 -1.12 -12.58 18.05
CA ARG A 72 0.01 -11.76 17.62
C ARG A 72 0.45 -12.15 16.23
N ASN A 73 0.64 -11.14 15.39
CA ASN A 73 0.93 -11.31 13.98
C ASN A 73 2.01 -10.32 13.53
N ARG A 74 2.59 -10.62 12.36
CA ARG A 74 3.47 -9.72 11.63
C ARG A 74 3.06 -9.68 10.17
N VAL A 75 3.13 -8.51 9.57
CA VAL A 75 2.87 -8.32 8.14
C VAL A 75 4.02 -7.56 7.49
N GLU A 76 4.29 -7.94 6.25
CA GLU A 76 5.19 -7.27 5.34
C GLU A 76 4.41 -6.82 4.10
N PHE A 77 4.64 -5.58 3.69
CA PHE A 77 4.16 -4.99 2.45
C PHE A 77 5.33 -4.63 1.56
N ASP A 78 5.06 -4.52 0.27
CA ASP A 78 5.94 -3.82 -0.64
C ASP A 78 5.83 -2.31 -0.39
N ALA A 79 6.97 -1.61 -0.32
CA ALA A 79 7.01 -0.16 -0.20
C ALA A 79 7.26 0.47 -1.57
N VAL A 80 6.22 1.09 -2.13
CA VAL A 80 6.24 1.68 -3.48
C VAL A 80 6.22 3.21 -3.38
N PRO A 81 7.15 3.93 -4.01
CA PRO A 81 7.08 5.40 -4.08
C PRO A 81 5.79 5.85 -4.79
N ALA A 82 5.03 6.75 -4.17
CA ALA A 82 3.77 7.27 -4.74
C ALA A 82 3.47 8.68 -4.21
N ALA A 83 3.07 9.62 -5.08
CA ALA A 83 2.63 10.98 -4.70
C ALA A 83 3.53 11.73 -3.67
N GLY A 84 4.85 11.50 -3.75
CA GLY A 84 5.83 12.08 -2.82
C GLY A 84 5.87 11.44 -1.43
N GLY A 85 5.25 10.27 -1.24
CA GLY A 85 5.34 9.42 -0.06
C GLY A 85 5.57 7.95 -0.44
N ILE A 86 5.22 7.05 0.47
CA ILE A 86 5.34 5.60 0.32
C ILE A 86 3.97 4.95 0.45
N LEU A 87 3.59 4.15 -0.54
CA LEU A 87 2.44 3.26 -0.48
C LEU A 87 2.91 1.85 -0.07
N CYS A 88 2.46 1.41 1.09
CA CYS A 88 2.57 0.03 1.57
C CYS A 88 1.42 -0.78 0.98
N THR A 89 1.72 -1.76 0.14
CA THR A 89 0.72 -2.58 -0.58
C THR A 89 1.16 -4.05 -0.70
N ASN A 90 0.27 -4.91 -1.20
CA ASN A 90 0.48 -6.36 -1.39
C ASN A 90 0.88 -7.09 -0.09
N GLY A 91 0.14 -6.84 1.00
CA GLY A 91 0.48 -7.34 2.32
C GLY A 91 0.48 -8.85 2.42
N ARG A 92 1.52 -9.39 3.08
CA ARG A 92 1.67 -10.80 3.44
C ARG A 92 1.86 -10.89 4.94
N TRP A 93 0.98 -11.60 5.63
CA TRP A 93 0.99 -11.69 7.08
C TRP A 93 1.15 -13.13 7.55
N ARG A 94 1.64 -13.27 8.77
CA ARG A 94 1.74 -14.53 9.49
C ARG A 94 1.52 -14.32 10.98
N ALA A 95 0.95 -15.33 11.61
CA ALA A 95 0.92 -15.44 13.06
C ALA A 95 2.34 -15.63 13.59
N GLU A 96 2.67 -14.97 14.70
CA GLU A 96 4.01 -15.07 15.29
C GLU A 96 4.28 -16.44 15.91
N ASP A 97 3.23 -17.18 16.27
CA ASP A 97 3.31 -18.57 16.73
C ASP A 97 3.46 -19.60 15.59
N GLY A 98 3.42 -19.15 14.33
CA GLY A 98 3.51 -20.01 13.15
C GLY A 98 2.23 -20.77 12.79
N GLY A 99 1.12 -20.53 13.48
CA GLY A 99 -0.13 -21.28 13.29
C GLY A 99 -0.92 -20.90 12.03
N ALA A 100 -0.73 -19.70 11.50
CA ALA A 100 -1.47 -19.20 10.33
C ALA A 100 -0.65 -18.20 9.50
N SER A 101 -1.01 -18.06 8.23
CA SER A 101 -0.50 -17.01 7.35
C SER A 101 -1.49 -16.70 6.23
N GLY A 102 -1.31 -15.57 5.57
CA GLY A 102 -2.15 -15.16 4.46
C GLY A 102 -1.69 -13.85 3.81
N THR A 103 -2.57 -13.29 3.00
CA THR A 103 -2.40 -11.97 2.39
C THR A 103 -3.47 -11.01 2.87
N THR A 104 -3.26 -9.71 2.65
CA THR A 104 -4.26 -8.68 2.93
C THR A 104 -4.28 -7.64 1.82
N PRO A 105 -5.47 -7.19 1.38
CA PRO A 105 -5.60 -6.06 0.46
C PRO A 105 -5.41 -4.72 1.15
N PHE A 106 -5.22 -4.70 2.47
CA PHE A 106 -5.02 -3.47 3.24
C PHE A 106 -3.84 -2.67 2.68
N ARG A 107 -4.00 -1.35 2.59
CA ARG A 107 -2.97 -0.43 2.11
C ARG A 107 -2.78 0.70 3.11
N VAL A 108 -1.53 1.10 3.29
CA VAL A 108 -1.15 2.25 4.12
C VAL A 108 -0.33 3.21 3.28
N PHE A 109 -0.70 4.48 3.27
CA PHE A 109 0.10 5.55 2.69
C PHE A 109 0.83 6.32 3.79
N ILE A 110 2.13 6.54 3.61
CA ILE A 110 3.00 7.21 4.57
C ILE A 110 3.67 8.39 3.90
N LYS A 111 3.49 9.59 4.45
CA LYS A 111 4.12 10.82 3.95
C LYS A 111 4.34 11.78 5.10
N ASP A 112 5.54 12.34 5.22
CA ASP A 112 5.91 13.33 6.24
C ASP A 112 5.54 12.89 7.67
N GLY A 113 5.74 11.60 7.98
CA GLY A 113 5.39 10.99 9.27
C GLY A 113 3.89 10.70 9.48
N VAL A 114 3.02 11.17 8.58
CA VAL A 114 1.58 10.91 8.62
C VAL A 114 1.28 9.57 7.96
N ARG A 115 0.51 8.72 8.65
CA ARG A 115 0.07 7.41 8.18
C ARG A 115 -1.43 7.45 7.92
N ARG A 116 -1.83 7.05 6.71
CA ARG A 116 -3.23 7.00 6.25
C ARG A 116 -3.56 5.60 5.79
N MET A 117 -4.74 5.11 6.11
CA MET A 117 -5.24 3.82 5.65
C MET A 117 -6.15 4.01 4.44
N ALA A 118 -6.15 3.07 3.51
CA ALA A 118 -7.15 3.08 2.44
C ALA A 118 -8.57 3.11 3.02
N PRO A 119 -9.52 3.81 2.39
CA PRO A 119 -10.93 3.73 2.77
C PRO A 119 -11.45 2.30 2.57
N ASP A 120 -12.39 1.91 3.44
CA ASP A 120 -13.10 0.62 3.37
C ASP A 120 -14.03 0.55 2.16
#